data_AF-A0A6M2D7F5-F1
#
_entry.id   AF-A0A6M2D7F5-F1
#
_cell.length_a   1.000
_cell.length_b   1.000
_cell.length_c   1.000
_cell.angle_alpha   90.00
_cell.angle_beta   90.00
_cell.angle_gamma   90.00
#
_symmetry.space_group_name_H-M   'P 1'
#
loop_
_entity.id
_entity.type
_entity.pdbx_description
1 polymer ?
#
loop_
_entity_poly.entity_id
_entity_poly.type
_entity_poly.pdbx_seq_one_letter_code
_entity_poly.pdbx_strand_id
1 'polypeptide(L)'
;MEEEDLKERQENEMKVLQSMFLDDVKDLRKNDKWKMWRPPELLITLRPQQSMTPFQAHVQVDLHVRCSSQYPNDVPYVDVCNQKGLSKQALEELRKELQQLTKQLVGEVMVLELAQHVQWFLRQHNTPERGSFYDEMLKNKEKQEAEKAREQQQQLNQQRIEEEKQRQAFELEILRHREEMKVEARRRRTDSKASESKERTNCVHKPELLSFFSKSAEYTVQKGACLGHSDRGHSTFGGFDSTTGELHERLLVKMRLPCDGS
;
A
#
# COMPACT_ATOMS: atom_id res chain seq x y z
N MET A 1 -28.14 -64.66 -27.69
CA MET A 1 -27.86 -63.63 -26.68
C MET A 1 -28.62 -64.10 -25.47
N GLU A 2 -27.92 -64.62 -24.46
CA GLU A 2 -28.57 -65.06 -23.23
C GLU A 2 -29.22 -63.82 -22.60
N GLU A 3 -30.54 -63.85 -22.41
CA GLU A 3 -31.22 -62.84 -21.59
C GLU A 3 -30.63 -62.99 -20.18
N GLU A 4 -29.82 -62.01 -19.77
CA GLU A 4 -29.31 -61.93 -18.41
C GLU A 4 -30.50 -61.89 -17.45
N ASP A 5 -30.50 -62.78 -16.44
CA ASP A 5 -31.62 -62.91 -15.50
C ASP A 5 -31.88 -61.55 -14.82
N LEU A 6 -33.14 -61.09 -14.83
CA LEU A 6 -33.50 -59.80 -14.21
C LEU A 6 -33.09 -59.76 -12.75
N LYS A 7 -33.16 -60.91 -12.06
CA LYS A 7 -32.68 -61.06 -10.70
C LYS A 7 -31.16 -60.83 -10.62
N GLU A 8 -30.38 -61.37 -11.55
CA GLU A 8 -28.94 -61.15 -11.59
C GLU A 8 -28.60 -59.67 -11.81
N ARG A 9 -29.28 -59.00 -12.76
CA ARG A 9 -29.14 -57.55 -13.00
C ARG A 9 -29.43 -56.73 -11.73
N GLN A 10 -30.52 -57.06 -11.04
CA GLN A 10 -30.92 -56.41 -9.77
C GLN A 10 -29.90 -56.60 -8.65
N GLU A 11 -29.41 -57.83 -8.45
CA GLU A 11 -28.41 -58.11 -7.41
C GLU A 11 -27.03 -57.51 -7.75
N ASN A 12 -26.69 -57.43 -9.03
CA ASN A 12 -25.46 -56.79 -9.47
C ASN A 12 -25.50 -55.28 -9.22
N GLU A 13 -26.60 -54.60 -9.54
CA GLU A 13 -26.78 -53.19 -9.20
C GLU A 13 -26.71 -52.96 -7.68
N MET A 14 -27.36 -53.81 -6.88
CA MET A 14 -27.28 -53.76 -5.41
C MET A 14 -25.83 -53.80 -4.90
N LYS A 15 -25.01 -54.72 -5.41
CA LYS A 15 -23.58 -54.83 -5.02
C LYS A 15 -22.80 -53.57 -5.41
N VAL A 16 -23.08 -53.00 -6.58
CA VAL A 16 -22.46 -51.75 -7.02
C VAL A 16 -22.81 -50.64 -6.04
N LEU A 17 -24.09 -50.45 -5.70
CA LEU A 17 -24.53 -49.43 -4.75
C LEU A 17 -23.90 -49.63 -3.36
N GLN A 18 -23.86 -50.86 -2.86
CA GLN A 18 -23.22 -51.18 -1.58
C GLN A 18 -21.72 -50.85 -1.58
N SER A 19 -21.02 -51.06 -2.70
CA SER A 19 -19.60 -50.73 -2.78
C SER A 19 -19.33 -49.22 -2.93
N MET A 20 -20.23 -48.49 -3.58
CA MET A 20 -20.10 -47.03 -3.78
C MET A 20 -20.48 -46.22 -2.55
N PHE A 21 -21.54 -46.60 -1.85
CA PHE A 21 -22.10 -45.84 -0.73
C PHE A 21 -21.83 -46.47 0.64
N LEU A 22 -21.26 -47.69 0.68
CA LEU A 22 -20.87 -48.38 1.91
C LEU A 22 -22.02 -48.41 2.93
N ASP A 23 -21.81 -47.83 4.12
CA ASP A 23 -22.76 -47.82 5.23
C ASP A 23 -24.00 -46.93 4.98
N ASP A 24 -23.98 -46.09 3.94
CA ASP A 24 -25.11 -45.22 3.59
C ASP A 24 -26.23 -45.95 2.85
N VAL A 25 -26.03 -47.20 2.41
CA VAL A 25 -27.06 -48.04 1.77
C VAL A 25 -27.59 -49.07 2.75
N LYS A 26 -28.92 -49.12 2.91
CA LYS A 26 -29.61 -50.13 3.70
C LYS A 26 -30.54 -50.96 2.82
N ASP A 27 -30.35 -52.27 2.87
CA ASP A 27 -31.29 -53.24 2.30
C ASP A 27 -32.46 -53.47 3.26
N LEU A 28 -33.67 -53.15 2.82
CA LEU A 28 -34.90 -53.25 3.60
C LEU A 28 -35.65 -54.58 3.37
N ARG A 29 -35.10 -55.50 2.55
CA ARG A 29 -35.72 -56.80 2.35
C ARG A 29 -35.80 -57.58 3.66
N LYS A 30 -37.00 -58.10 3.97
CA LYS A 30 -37.20 -58.95 5.14
C LYS A 30 -36.41 -60.25 4.99
N ASN A 31 -35.66 -60.61 6.02
CA ASN A 31 -34.93 -61.88 6.06
C ASN A 31 -35.90 -63.00 6.45
N ASP A 32 -36.54 -63.63 5.46
CA ASP A 32 -37.41 -64.77 5.70
C ASP A 32 -36.58 -66.02 6.00
N LYS A 33 -37.00 -66.79 7.01
CA LYS A 33 -36.39 -68.10 7.34
C LYS A 33 -36.40 -69.09 6.16
N TRP A 34 -37.24 -68.86 5.15
CA TRP A 34 -37.47 -69.73 4.00
C TRP A 34 -36.60 -69.40 2.76
N LYS A 35 -35.67 -68.43 2.86
CA LYS A 35 -34.71 -68.07 1.79
C LYS A 35 -35.34 -67.78 0.41
N MET A 36 -36.58 -67.30 0.37
CA MET A 36 -37.20 -66.92 -0.89
C MET A 36 -36.62 -65.59 -1.38
N TRP A 37 -36.20 -65.53 -2.63
CA TRP A 37 -35.69 -64.29 -3.23
C TRP A 37 -36.80 -63.25 -3.34
N ARG A 38 -36.42 -61.99 -3.14
CA ARG A 38 -37.32 -60.83 -3.25
C ARG A 38 -36.61 -59.69 -3.98
N PRO A 39 -37.36 -58.92 -4.80
CA PRO A 39 -36.83 -57.72 -5.41
C PRO A 39 -36.21 -56.76 -4.38
N PRO A 40 -35.15 -56.04 -4.74
CA PRO A 40 -34.53 -55.03 -3.89
C PRO A 40 -35.50 -53.99 -3.34
N GLU A 41 -35.34 -53.71 -2.05
CA GLU A 41 -35.90 -52.51 -1.41
C GLU A 41 -34.76 -51.83 -0.66
N LEU A 42 -34.52 -50.56 -0.98
CA LEU A 42 -33.30 -49.84 -0.67
C LEU A 42 -33.62 -48.52 0.00
N LEU A 43 -32.86 -48.18 1.04
CA LEU A 43 -32.82 -46.84 1.60
C LEU A 43 -31.38 -46.33 1.53
N ILE A 44 -31.16 -45.28 0.75
CA ILE A 44 -29.83 -44.71 0.52
C ILE A 44 -29.76 -43.32 1.15
N THR A 45 -28.86 -43.14 2.11
CA THR A 45 -28.61 -41.84 2.74
C THR A 45 -27.72 -41.00 1.84
N LEU A 46 -28.23 -39.90 1.32
CA LEU A 46 -27.53 -39.06 0.35
C LEU A 46 -27.22 -37.68 0.92
N ARG A 47 -26.00 -37.22 0.60
CA ARG A 47 -25.43 -35.94 0.98
C ARG A 47 -24.93 -35.22 -0.29
N PRO A 48 -24.80 -33.89 -0.28
CA PRO A 48 -24.21 -33.14 -1.39
C PRO A 48 -22.89 -33.76 -1.83
N GLN A 49 -22.70 -33.89 -3.14
CA GLN A 49 -21.44 -34.40 -3.70
C GLN A 49 -20.27 -33.56 -3.18
N GLN A 50 -19.36 -34.20 -2.43
CA GLN A 50 -18.22 -33.54 -1.80
C GLN A 50 -17.22 -33.09 -2.87
N SER A 51 -16.91 -31.79 -2.92
CA SER A 51 -15.69 -31.29 -3.57
C SER A 51 -14.51 -31.33 -2.58
N MET A 52 -13.27 -31.28 -3.07
CA MET A 52 -12.00 -31.36 -2.30
C MET A 52 -11.80 -30.27 -1.21
N THR A 53 -12.80 -29.45 -0.93
CA THR A 53 -12.85 -28.43 0.11
C THR A 53 -13.63 -28.96 1.32
N PRO A 54 -13.35 -28.55 2.56
CA PRO A 54 -14.16 -28.92 3.72
C PRO A 54 -15.57 -28.36 3.58
N PHE A 55 -16.44 -29.12 2.90
CA PHE A 55 -17.81 -28.76 2.63
C PHE A 55 -18.63 -29.12 3.86
N GLN A 56 -19.21 -28.12 4.52
CA GLN A 56 -20.21 -28.37 5.53
C GLN A 56 -21.48 -28.85 4.81
N ALA A 57 -21.75 -30.15 4.87
CA ALA A 57 -23.00 -30.71 4.36
C ALA A 57 -24.14 -30.25 5.26
N HIS A 58 -24.87 -29.23 4.83
CA HIS A 58 -26.03 -28.68 5.54
C HIS A 58 -27.32 -29.39 5.17
N VAL A 59 -27.33 -30.09 4.04
CA VAL A 59 -28.50 -30.81 3.54
C VAL A 59 -28.25 -32.32 3.46
N GLN A 60 -29.30 -33.11 3.70
CA GLN A 60 -29.29 -34.57 3.61
C GLN A 60 -30.70 -35.04 3.26
N VAL A 61 -30.80 -36.14 2.51
CA VAL A 61 -32.07 -36.84 2.27
C VAL A 61 -31.84 -38.35 2.20
N ASP A 62 -32.86 -39.13 2.52
CA ASP A 62 -32.84 -40.57 2.29
C ASP A 62 -33.68 -40.88 1.05
N LEU A 63 -33.06 -41.54 0.06
CA LEU A 63 -33.70 -42.03 -1.15
C LEU A 63 -34.23 -43.44 -0.90
N HIS A 64 -35.55 -43.61 -0.92
CA HIS A 64 -36.23 -44.90 -0.80
C HIS A 64 -36.59 -45.42 -2.19
N VAL A 65 -36.06 -46.58 -2.56
CA VAL A 65 -36.34 -47.25 -3.82
C VAL A 65 -36.88 -48.64 -3.55
N ARG A 66 -37.98 -49.01 -4.22
CA ARG A 66 -38.52 -50.36 -4.17
C ARG A 66 -38.73 -50.89 -5.58
N CYS A 67 -37.93 -51.89 -5.93
CA CYS A 67 -37.95 -52.52 -7.24
C CYS A 67 -39.04 -53.58 -7.32
N SER A 68 -39.55 -53.82 -8.53
CA SER A 68 -40.42 -54.95 -8.83
C SER A 68 -39.60 -56.15 -9.32
N SER A 69 -40.24 -57.30 -9.54
CA SER A 69 -39.59 -58.43 -10.20
C SER A 69 -39.32 -58.21 -11.69
N GLN A 70 -39.92 -57.17 -12.29
CA GLN A 70 -39.74 -56.81 -13.70
C GLN A 70 -38.71 -55.69 -13.91
N TYR A 71 -38.31 -55.00 -12.85
CA TYR A 71 -37.29 -53.95 -12.93
C TYR A 71 -35.98 -54.51 -13.52
N PRO A 72 -35.30 -53.80 -14.44
CA PRO A 72 -35.56 -52.42 -14.88
C PRO A 72 -36.55 -52.23 -16.05
N ASN A 73 -37.27 -53.27 -16.47
CA ASN A 73 -38.23 -53.18 -17.57
C ASN A 73 -39.51 -52.39 -17.19
N ASP A 74 -39.72 -52.15 -15.89
CA ASP A 74 -40.70 -51.22 -15.37
C ASP A 74 -40.06 -50.20 -14.42
N VAL A 75 -40.81 -49.16 -14.09
CA VAL A 75 -40.34 -48.12 -13.18
C VAL A 75 -40.34 -48.63 -11.73
N PRO A 76 -39.27 -48.39 -10.96
CA PRO A 76 -39.30 -48.67 -9.54
C PRO A 76 -40.16 -47.63 -8.81
N TYR A 77 -40.65 -47.98 -7.62
CA TYR A 77 -41.20 -46.99 -6.70
C TYR A 77 -40.04 -46.16 -6.13
N VAL A 78 -40.16 -44.83 -6.17
CA VAL A 78 -39.15 -43.90 -5.69
C VAL A 78 -39.79 -42.83 -4.81
N ASP A 79 -39.21 -42.59 -3.63
CA ASP A 79 -39.57 -41.48 -2.75
C ASP A 79 -38.33 -40.95 -2.01
N VAL A 80 -38.45 -39.75 -1.48
CA VAL A 80 -37.43 -39.08 -0.68
C VAL A 80 -37.98 -38.71 0.69
N CYS A 81 -37.26 -39.11 1.74
CA CYS A 81 -37.66 -38.93 3.13
C CYS A 81 -36.51 -38.47 4.03
N ASN A 82 -36.78 -38.25 5.32
CA ASN A 82 -35.78 -37.83 6.32
C ASN A 82 -34.95 -36.59 5.92
N GLN A 83 -35.56 -35.64 5.20
CA GLN A 83 -34.89 -34.44 4.75
C GLN A 83 -34.31 -33.62 5.92
N LYS A 84 -33.10 -33.09 5.73
CA LYS A 84 -32.47 -32.08 6.59
C LYS A 84 -31.98 -30.94 5.71
N GLY A 85 -32.17 -29.70 6.15
CA GLY A 85 -31.73 -28.49 5.44
C GLY A 85 -32.41 -28.23 4.09
N LEU A 86 -33.41 -29.02 3.69
CA LEU A 86 -34.13 -28.86 2.42
C LEU A 86 -35.54 -28.30 2.66
N SER A 87 -35.97 -27.35 1.83
CA SER A 87 -37.33 -26.82 1.89
C SER A 87 -38.34 -27.85 1.38
N LYS A 88 -39.58 -27.82 1.88
CA LYS A 88 -40.64 -28.73 1.41
C LYS A 88 -40.92 -28.56 -0.10
N GLN A 89 -40.78 -27.35 -0.63
CA GLN A 89 -40.95 -27.07 -2.05
C GLN A 89 -39.86 -27.73 -2.89
N ALA A 90 -38.59 -27.61 -2.47
CA ALA A 90 -37.47 -28.25 -3.14
C ALA A 90 -37.56 -29.79 -3.06
N LEU A 91 -38.05 -30.35 -1.95
CA LEU A 91 -38.30 -31.79 -1.87
C LEU A 91 -39.34 -32.26 -2.88
N GLU A 92 -40.42 -31.49 -3.06
CA GLU A 92 -41.48 -31.83 -4.03
C GLU A 92 -41.01 -31.68 -5.48
N GLU A 93 -40.13 -30.72 -5.75
CA GLU A 93 -39.44 -30.58 -7.04
C GLU A 93 -38.56 -31.80 -7.32
N LEU A 94 -37.71 -32.19 -6.35
CA LEU A 94 -36.87 -33.38 -6.45
C LEU A 94 -37.69 -34.65 -6.71
N ARG A 95 -38.82 -34.83 -6.03
CA ARG A 95 -39.73 -35.97 -6.30
C ARG A 95 -40.19 -36.00 -7.75
N LYS A 96 -40.59 -34.86 -8.30
CA LYS A 96 -41.06 -34.76 -9.69
C LYS A 96 -39.94 -35.08 -10.68
N GLU A 97 -38.75 -34.57 -10.43
CA GLU A 97 -37.57 -34.86 -11.25
C GLU A 97 -37.25 -36.36 -11.26
N LEU A 98 -37.24 -37.02 -10.09
CA LEU A 98 -37.00 -38.45 -9.98
C LEU A 98 -38.07 -39.29 -10.68
N GLN A 99 -39.35 -38.90 -10.57
CA GLN A 99 -40.46 -39.55 -11.28
C GLN A 99 -40.37 -39.38 -12.81
N GLN A 100 -39.76 -38.31 -13.30
CA GLN A 100 -39.50 -38.13 -14.73
C GLN A 100 -38.29 -38.94 -15.18
N LEU A 101 -37.21 -38.91 -14.39
CA LEU A 101 -35.97 -39.62 -14.68
C LEU A 101 -36.17 -41.14 -14.74
N THR A 102 -36.94 -41.71 -13.81
CA THR A 102 -37.32 -43.13 -13.84
C THR A 102 -38.01 -43.55 -15.14
N LYS A 103 -38.87 -42.69 -15.71
CA LYS A 103 -39.56 -42.97 -16.98
C LYS A 103 -38.62 -42.92 -18.19
N GLN A 104 -37.55 -42.13 -18.12
CA GLN A 104 -36.57 -42.00 -19.20
C GLN A 104 -35.58 -43.16 -19.22
N LEU A 105 -35.30 -43.76 -18.05
CA LEU A 105 -34.29 -44.80 -17.89
C LEU A 105 -34.86 -46.24 -17.93
N VAL A 106 -36.16 -46.40 -18.19
CA VAL A 106 -36.80 -47.74 -18.31
C VAL A 106 -36.05 -48.59 -19.34
N GLY A 107 -35.75 -49.83 -18.96
CA GLY A 107 -34.96 -50.79 -19.73
C GLY A 107 -33.57 -51.04 -19.14
N GLU A 108 -33.03 -50.08 -18.39
CA GLU A 108 -31.73 -50.17 -17.75
C GLU A 108 -31.77 -49.93 -16.24
N VAL A 109 -30.81 -50.54 -15.53
CA VAL A 109 -30.63 -50.32 -14.10
C VAL A 109 -30.31 -48.85 -13.84
N MET A 110 -31.04 -48.20 -12.94
CA MET A 110 -31.11 -46.74 -12.84
C MET A 110 -30.95 -46.18 -11.42
N VAL A 111 -30.87 -47.01 -10.38
CA VAL A 111 -30.81 -46.53 -8.98
C VAL A 111 -29.58 -45.68 -8.74
N LEU A 112 -28.44 -46.03 -9.36
CA LEU A 112 -27.23 -45.23 -9.26
C LEU A 112 -27.42 -43.83 -9.88
N GLU A 113 -28.02 -43.74 -11.07
CA GLU A 113 -28.32 -42.48 -11.73
C GLU A 113 -29.28 -41.62 -10.90
N LEU A 114 -30.31 -42.23 -10.31
CA LEU A 114 -31.20 -41.54 -9.37
C LEU A 114 -30.44 -41.00 -8.16
N ALA A 115 -29.53 -41.78 -7.58
CA ALA A 115 -28.73 -41.35 -6.44
C ALA A 115 -27.80 -40.18 -6.80
N GLN A 116 -27.14 -40.23 -7.96
CA GLN A 116 -26.29 -39.15 -8.45
C GLN A 116 -27.08 -37.87 -8.71
N HIS A 117 -28.27 -37.99 -9.32
CA HIS A 117 -29.18 -36.86 -9.53
C HIS A 117 -29.56 -36.19 -8.21
N VAL A 118 -29.91 -36.97 -7.19
CA VAL A 118 -30.18 -36.45 -5.84
C VAL A 118 -28.94 -35.74 -5.26
N GLN A 119 -27.74 -36.32 -5.35
CA GLN A 119 -26.52 -35.68 -4.83
C GLN A 119 -26.21 -34.35 -5.54
N TRP A 120 -26.44 -34.28 -6.85
CA TRP A 120 -26.32 -33.05 -7.63
C TRP A 120 -27.36 -32.01 -7.20
N PHE A 121 -28.62 -32.41 -7.03
CA PHE A 121 -29.70 -31.54 -6.56
C PHE A 121 -29.38 -30.98 -5.17
N LEU A 122 -28.99 -31.85 -4.23
CA LEU A 122 -28.58 -31.46 -2.88
C LEU A 122 -27.44 -30.44 -2.90
N ARG A 123 -26.49 -30.55 -3.85
CA ARG A 123 -25.41 -29.58 -4.00
C ARG A 123 -25.91 -28.19 -4.38
N GLN A 124 -26.88 -28.08 -5.31
CA GLN A 124 -27.46 -26.79 -5.70
C GLN A 124 -28.24 -26.15 -4.55
N HIS A 125 -28.85 -26.97 -3.69
CA HIS A 125 -29.65 -26.53 -2.56
C HIS A 125 -28.88 -26.48 -1.23
N ASN A 126 -27.57 -26.77 -1.21
CA ASN A 126 -26.73 -26.67 -0.01
C ASN A 126 -26.41 -25.20 0.29
N THR A 127 -27.43 -24.44 0.64
CA THR A 127 -27.29 -23.10 1.22
C THR A 127 -27.18 -23.26 2.73
N PRO A 128 -26.18 -22.62 3.39
CA PRO A 128 -26.19 -22.53 4.84
C PRO A 128 -27.52 -21.87 5.27
N GLU A 129 -28.23 -22.49 6.21
CA GLU A 129 -29.49 -21.96 6.73
C GLU A 129 -29.24 -20.60 7.38
N ARG A 130 -29.44 -19.52 6.60
CA ARG A 130 -29.15 -18.11 6.94
C ARG A 130 -27.65 -17.84 6.94
N GLY A 131 -27.26 -16.65 6.45
CA GLY A 131 -25.86 -16.20 6.45
C GLY A 131 -25.24 -16.51 7.81
N SER A 132 -24.25 -17.39 7.80
CA SER A 132 -23.73 -18.00 9.02
C SER A 132 -23.17 -16.88 9.90
N PHE A 133 -23.16 -17.07 11.21
CA PHE A 133 -22.40 -16.22 12.13
C PHE A 133 -20.94 -16.01 11.63
N TYR A 134 -20.42 -16.99 10.89
CA TYR A 134 -19.15 -16.90 10.19
C TYR A 134 -19.12 -15.86 9.06
N ASP A 135 -20.17 -15.77 8.22
CA ASP A 135 -20.28 -14.76 7.16
C ASP A 135 -20.40 -13.35 7.76
N GLU A 136 -21.15 -13.22 8.85
CA GLU A 136 -21.26 -11.95 9.59
C GLU A 136 -19.93 -11.57 10.24
N MET A 137 -19.21 -12.55 10.81
CA MET A 137 -17.88 -12.36 11.37
C MET A 137 -16.86 -11.94 10.29
N LEU A 138 -16.88 -12.57 9.11
CA LEU A 138 -16.00 -12.18 8.00
C LEU A 138 -16.27 -10.76 7.54
N LYS A 139 -17.54 -10.40 7.32
CA LYS A 139 -17.92 -9.03 6.92
C LYS A 139 -17.53 -8.00 7.98
N ASN A 140 -17.67 -8.33 9.26
CA ASN A 140 -17.27 -7.44 10.34
C ASN A 140 -15.74 -7.28 10.41
N LYS A 141 -14.98 -8.37 10.19
CA LYS A 141 -13.52 -8.35 10.14
C LYS A 141 -12.99 -7.53 8.97
N GLU A 142 -13.53 -7.74 7.76
CA GLU A 142 -13.19 -6.95 6.56
C GLU A 142 -13.49 -5.46 6.77
N LYS A 143 -14.65 -5.12 7.35
CA LYS A 143 -14.98 -3.73 7.70
C LYS A 143 -13.97 -3.14 8.69
N GLN A 144 -13.62 -3.86 9.75
CA GLN A 144 -12.64 -3.40 10.74
C GLN A 144 -11.25 -3.19 10.13
N GLU A 145 -10.81 -4.10 9.26
CA GLU A 145 -9.52 -3.99 8.58
C GLU A 145 -9.51 -2.82 7.58
N ALA A 146 -10.58 -2.63 6.83
CA ALA A 146 -10.73 -1.50 5.91
C ALA A 146 -10.78 -0.15 6.65
N GLU A 147 -11.45 -0.10 7.81
CA GLU A 147 -11.52 1.11 8.65
C GLU A 147 -10.14 1.45 9.24
N LYS A 148 -9.44 0.47 9.83
CA LYS A 148 -8.06 0.65 10.32
C LYS A 148 -7.10 1.07 9.22
N ALA A 149 -7.20 0.46 8.03
CA ALA A 149 -6.38 0.85 6.89
C ALA A 149 -6.68 2.30 6.46
N ARG A 150 -7.94 2.72 6.47
CA ARG A 150 -8.34 4.11 6.20
C ARG A 150 -7.77 5.08 7.22
N GLU A 151 -7.86 4.77 8.50
CA GLU A 151 -7.32 5.59 9.60
C GLU A 151 -5.80 5.73 9.48
N GLN A 152 -5.09 4.62 9.26
CA GLN A 152 -3.63 4.63 9.06
C GLN A 152 -3.26 5.45 7.82
N GLN A 153 -3.99 5.29 6.72
CA GLN A 153 -3.76 6.07 5.50
C GLN A 153 -3.98 7.56 5.75
N GLN A 154 -5.02 7.94 6.50
CA GLN A 154 -5.30 9.34 6.85
C GLN A 154 -4.22 9.93 7.75
N GLN A 155 -3.76 9.20 8.77
CA GLN A 155 -2.67 9.64 9.65
C GLN A 155 -1.37 9.85 8.87
N LEU A 156 -0.99 8.90 8.02
CA LEU A 156 0.17 9.03 7.13
C LEU A 156 0.04 10.25 6.22
N ASN A 157 -1.14 10.48 5.64
CA ASN A 157 -1.35 11.63 4.76
C ASN A 157 -1.27 12.96 5.52
N GLN A 158 -1.81 13.04 6.74
CA GLN A 158 -1.68 14.22 7.60
C GLN A 158 -0.23 14.50 7.97
N GLN A 159 0.53 13.48 8.36
CA GLN A 159 1.96 13.62 8.68
C GLN A 159 2.74 14.14 7.46
N ARG A 160 2.49 13.59 6.27
CA ARG A 160 3.13 14.05 5.03
C ARG A 160 2.81 15.52 4.72
N ILE A 161 1.55 15.93 4.87
CA ILE A 161 1.14 17.32 4.63
C ILE A 161 1.81 18.26 5.64
N GLU A 162 1.91 17.85 6.91
CA GLU A 162 2.53 18.65 7.96
C GLU A 162 4.05 18.76 7.75
N GLU A 163 4.74 17.66 7.43
CA GLU A 163 6.16 17.68 7.08
C GLU A 163 6.44 18.56 5.86
N GLU A 164 5.58 18.52 4.83
CA GLU A 164 5.73 19.35 3.63
C GLU A 164 5.54 20.83 3.95
N LYS A 165 4.55 21.18 4.78
CA LYS A 165 4.38 22.56 5.28
C LYS A 165 5.57 23.04 6.08
N GLN A 166 6.11 22.20 6.97
CA GLN A 166 7.29 22.55 7.77
C GLN A 166 8.52 22.74 6.89
N ARG A 167 8.73 21.88 5.88
CA ARG A 167 9.80 22.04 4.90
C ARG A 167 9.67 23.34 4.13
N GLN A 168 8.48 23.67 3.64
CA GLN A 168 8.23 24.93 2.93
C GLN A 168 8.47 26.15 3.83
N ALA A 169 7.99 26.13 5.08
CA ALA A 169 8.21 27.22 6.02
C ALA A 169 9.71 27.43 6.32
N PHE A 170 10.44 26.33 6.54
CA PHE A 170 11.88 26.38 6.78
C PHE A 170 12.66 26.90 5.56
N GLU A 171 12.29 26.47 4.35
CA GLU A 171 12.90 26.95 3.10
C GLU A 171 12.68 28.45 2.90
N LEU A 172 11.46 28.95 3.15
CA LEU A 172 11.15 30.38 3.10
C LEU A 172 11.97 31.18 4.12
N GLU A 173 12.16 30.65 5.33
CA GLU A 173 12.97 31.29 6.38
C GLU A 173 14.46 31.37 5.99
N ILE A 174 15.03 30.30 5.41
CA ILE A 174 16.39 30.31 4.86
C ILE A 174 16.53 31.37 3.76
N LEU A 175 15.56 31.44 2.83
CA LEU A 175 15.58 32.41 1.74
C LEU A 175 15.54 33.85 2.27
N ARG A 176 14.66 34.12 3.25
CA ARG A 176 14.55 35.43 3.91
C ARG A 176 15.86 35.83 4.57
N HIS A 177 16.44 34.94 5.39
CA HIS A 177 17.71 35.20 6.07
C HIS A 177 18.87 35.42 5.10
N ARG A 178 18.92 34.65 4.01
CA ARG A 178 19.94 34.82 2.96
C ARG A 178 19.82 36.18 2.27
N GLU A 179 18.61 36.67 2.04
CA GLU A 179 18.39 37.97 1.42
C GLU A 179 18.75 39.13 2.36
N GLU A 180 18.37 39.03 3.64
CA GLU A 180 18.79 39.98 4.69
C GLU A 180 20.33 40.08 4.76
N MET A 181 21.02 38.94 4.76
CA MET A 181 22.50 38.88 4.76
C MET A 181 23.12 39.51 3.51
N LYS A 182 22.50 39.36 2.33
CA LYS A 182 22.97 40.04 1.10
C LYS A 182 22.78 41.55 1.17
N VAL A 183 21.65 42.03 1.69
CA VAL A 183 21.36 43.46 1.85
C VAL A 183 22.37 44.08 2.81
N GLU A 184 22.61 43.45 3.96
CA GLU A 184 23.59 43.91 4.94
C GLU A 184 25.03 43.90 4.37
N ALA A 185 25.41 42.85 3.62
CA ALA A 185 26.70 42.80 2.94
C ALA A 185 26.86 43.92 1.89
N ARG A 186 25.78 44.30 1.18
CA ARG A 186 25.79 45.46 0.27
C ARG A 186 25.98 46.77 1.04
N ARG A 187 25.28 46.95 2.17
CA ARG A 187 25.41 48.14 3.03
C ARG A 187 26.83 48.31 3.57
N ARG A 188 27.45 47.23 4.06
CA ARG A 188 28.85 47.27 4.52
C ARG A 188 29.81 47.68 3.41
N ARG A 189 29.61 47.20 2.17
CA ARG A 189 30.44 47.61 1.02
C ARG A 189 30.27 49.08 0.66
N THR A 190 29.06 49.65 0.79
CA THR A 190 28.86 51.09 0.57
C THR A 190 29.45 51.92 1.70
N ASP A 191 29.34 51.45 2.94
CA ASP A 191 29.89 52.12 4.12
C ASP A 191 31.43 52.13 4.09
N SER A 192 32.07 51.02 3.70
CA SER A 192 33.53 50.95 3.50
C SER A 192 34.01 51.88 2.37
N LYS A 193 33.26 52.00 1.28
CA LYS A 193 33.57 52.96 0.20
C LYS A 193 33.41 54.42 0.64
N ALA A 194 32.48 54.69 1.56
CA ALA A 194 32.25 56.03 2.13
C ALA A 194 33.27 56.40 3.22
N SER A 195 33.86 55.43 3.93
CA SER A 195 34.93 55.70 4.91
C SER A 195 36.29 55.88 4.23
N GLU A 196 36.61 55.11 3.19
CA GLU A 196 37.84 55.28 2.38
C GLU A 196 37.91 56.65 1.68
N SER A 197 36.76 57.30 1.46
CA SER A 197 36.68 58.65 0.88
C SER A 197 36.78 59.77 1.93
N LYS A 198 36.71 59.47 3.24
CA LYS A 198 36.84 60.45 4.34
C LYS A 198 38.19 60.42 5.06
N GLU A 199 38.99 59.36 4.91
CA GLU A 199 40.32 59.23 5.53
C GLU A 199 41.48 59.74 4.67
N ARG A 200 41.20 60.30 3.49
CA ARG A 200 42.12 61.24 2.85
C ARG A 200 41.73 62.65 3.26
N THR A 201 42.35 63.15 4.32
CA THR A 201 42.34 64.57 4.66
C THR A 201 42.84 65.33 3.43
N ASN A 202 41.93 65.92 2.65
CA ASN A 202 42.24 66.78 1.51
C ASN A 202 42.77 68.14 2.03
N CYS A 203 43.87 68.09 2.78
CA CYS A 203 44.61 69.28 3.16
C CYS A 203 45.42 69.74 1.95
N VAL A 204 45.10 70.93 1.45
CA VAL A 204 45.78 71.54 0.31
C VAL A 204 47.02 72.25 0.83
N HIS A 205 48.16 71.59 0.72
CA HIS A 205 49.45 72.20 1.02
C HIS A 205 50.09 72.69 -0.28
N LYS A 206 50.62 73.92 -0.26
CA LYS A 206 51.33 74.47 -1.42
C LYS A 206 52.55 73.59 -1.73
N PRO A 207 52.76 73.18 -3.00
CA PRO A 207 53.99 72.51 -3.40
C PRO A 207 55.16 73.48 -3.24
N GLU A 208 56.20 73.02 -2.55
CA GLU A 208 57.37 73.80 -2.20
C GLU A 208 58.62 72.93 -2.39
N LEU A 209 59.67 73.52 -2.95
CA LEU A 209 60.98 72.89 -3.09
C LEU A 209 61.79 73.26 -1.85
N LEU A 210 62.25 72.24 -1.11
CA LEU A 210 63.02 72.43 0.10
C LEU A 210 64.49 72.11 -0.16
N SER A 211 65.35 73.10 0.03
CA SER A 211 66.81 72.92 -0.07
C SER A 211 67.38 72.52 1.29
N PHE A 212 68.16 71.44 1.30
CA PHE A 212 68.86 70.96 2.48
C PHE A 212 70.37 70.99 2.25
N PHE A 213 71.10 71.44 3.26
CA PHE A 213 72.56 71.48 3.25
C PHE A 213 73.08 70.43 4.23
N SER A 214 73.77 69.42 3.71
CA SER A 214 74.62 68.53 4.50
C SER A 214 76.07 68.99 4.40
N LYS A 215 76.93 68.55 5.32
CA LYS A 215 78.36 68.90 5.34
C LYS A 215 79.13 68.52 4.06
N SER A 216 78.53 67.72 3.17
CA SER A 216 79.16 67.20 1.95
C SER A 216 78.32 67.36 0.66
N ALA A 217 77.09 67.87 0.71
CA ALA A 217 76.26 68.11 -0.48
C ALA A 217 75.04 68.99 -0.17
N GLU A 218 74.60 69.76 -1.16
CA GLU A 218 73.28 70.41 -1.19
C GLU A 218 72.34 69.55 -2.03
N TYR A 219 71.14 69.25 -1.52
CA TYR A 219 70.12 68.54 -2.27
C TYR A 219 68.75 69.20 -2.10
N THR A 220 67.90 69.06 -3.12
CA THR A 220 66.59 69.71 -3.20
C THR A 220 65.49 68.67 -3.27
N VAL A 221 64.58 68.73 -2.31
CA VAL A 221 63.46 67.80 -2.20
C VAL A 221 62.17 68.50 -2.57
N GLN A 222 61.43 67.91 -3.50
CA GLN A 222 60.09 68.37 -3.81
C GLN A 222 59.08 67.76 -2.84
N LYS A 223 58.34 68.63 -2.15
CA LYS A 223 57.29 68.24 -1.21
C LYS A 223 56.10 67.61 -1.94
N GLY A 224 55.79 66.36 -1.59
CA GLY A 224 54.68 65.57 -2.13
C GLY A 224 53.42 65.61 -1.25
N ALA A 225 52.58 64.58 -1.40
CA ALA A 225 51.29 64.49 -0.69
C ALA A 225 51.48 64.48 0.83
N CYS A 226 50.54 65.13 1.54
CA CYS A 226 50.49 65.08 3.00
C CYS A 226 50.11 63.66 3.43
N LEU A 227 50.93 63.07 4.27
CA LEU A 227 50.74 61.72 4.80
C LEU A 227 50.09 61.75 6.18
N GLY A 228 50.22 62.84 6.92
CA GLY A 228 49.59 62.98 8.24
C GLY A 228 49.96 64.25 8.99
N HIS A 229 49.25 64.47 10.09
CA HIS A 229 49.44 65.57 11.02
C HIS A 229 49.59 64.99 12.43
N SER A 230 50.53 65.50 13.21
CA SER A 230 50.65 65.26 14.63
C SER A 230 49.84 66.31 15.40
N ASP A 231 49.20 65.83 16.45
CA ASP A 231 48.63 66.55 17.59
C ASP A 231 49.52 67.68 18.18
N ARG A 232 50.85 67.66 17.96
CA ARG A 232 51.79 68.71 18.38
C ARG A 232 52.07 69.79 17.33
N GLY A 233 51.32 69.80 16.22
CA GLY A 233 51.44 70.79 15.16
C GLY A 233 52.57 70.50 14.16
N HIS A 234 52.87 69.22 13.93
CA HIS A 234 53.84 68.80 12.90
C HIS A 234 53.10 68.11 11.76
N SER A 235 53.47 68.39 10.51
CA SER A 235 52.91 67.71 9.34
C SER A 235 53.99 66.89 8.64
N THR A 236 53.64 65.65 8.27
CA THR A 236 54.52 64.74 7.53
C THR A 236 54.11 64.69 6.06
N PHE A 237 55.10 64.73 5.19
CA PHE A 237 54.93 64.69 3.74
C PHE A 237 55.87 63.63 3.15
N GLY A 238 55.41 62.98 2.09
CA GLY A 238 56.35 62.27 1.21
C GLY A 238 57.21 63.30 0.48
N GLY A 239 58.51 63.06 0.34
CA GLY A 239 59.40 63.91 -0.45
C GLY A 239 60.19 63.07 -1.44
N PHE A 240 60.48 63.62 -2.62
CA PHE A 240 61.41 63.00 -3.55
C PHE A 240 62.53 63.97 -3.92
N ASP A 241 63.75 63.48 -3.97
CA ASP A 241 64.90 64.26 -4.40
C ASP A 241 64.79 64.52 -5.91
N SER A 242 64.79 65.80 -6.30
CA SER A 242 64.62 66.18 -7.70
C SER A 242 65.84 65.90 -8.58
N THR A 243 67.01 65.66 -7.98
CA THR A 243 68.28 65.39 -8.67
C THR A 243 68.60 63.91 -8.76
N THR A 244 68.26 63.10 -7.74
CA THR A 244 68.57 61.65 -7.71
C THR A 244 67.36 60.76 -7.99
N GLY A 245 66.14 61.30 -7.86
CA GLY A 245 64.90 60.53 -8.01
C GLY A 245 64.60 59.58 -6.84
N GLU A 246 65.38 59.65 -5.76
CA GLU A 246 65.22 58.80 -4.58
C GLU A 246 64.08 59.32 -3.68
N LEU A 247 63.28 58.38 -3.15
CA LEU A 247 62.04 58.68 -2.44
C LEU A 247 62.27 58.61 -0.92
N HIS A 248 62.14 59.75 -0.25
CA HIS A 248 62.33 59.86 1.19
C HIS A 248 60.97 59.87 1.91
N GLU A 249 60.66 58.78 2.59
CA GLU A 249 59.35 58.58 3.24
C GLU A 249 59.15 59.39 4.54
N ARG A 250 60.19 60.03 5.09
CA ARG A 250 60.08 60.74 6.38
C ARG A 250 60.91 62.01 6.44
N LEU A 251 60.41 63.10 5.86
CA LEU A 251 60.92 64.45 6.12
C LEU A 251 60.07 65.13 7.20
N LEU A 252 60.68 65.36 8.36
CA LEU A 252 60.12 66.19 9.44
C LEU A 252 60.55 67.64 9.23
N VAL A 253 59.71 68.41 8.54
CA VAL A 253 59.94 69.85 8.39
C VAL A 253 59.31 70.57 9.59
N LYS A 254 60.14 71.10 10.47
CA LYS A 254 59.70 71.91 11.62
C LYS A 254 59.43 73.34 11.15
N MET A 255 58.27 73.58 10.55
CA MET A 255 57.78 74.94 10.29
C MET A 255 56.62 75.25 11.22
N ARG A 256 56.82 76.24 12.08
CA ARG A 256 55.77 76.86 12.89
C ARG A 256 55.03 77.82 11.96
N LEU A 257 53.99 77.33 11.30
CA LEU A 257 53.03 78.21 10.63
C LEU A 257 51.70 78.07 11.38
N PRO A 258 51.05 79.19 11.78
CA PRO A 258 49.73 79.12 12.37
C PRO A 258 48.76 78.69 11.26
N CYS A 259 48.08 77.57 11.47
CA CYS A 259 46.92 77.23 10.67
C CYS A 259 45.74 77.97 11.28
N ASP A 260 45.33 79.08 10.66
CA ASP A 260 44.03 79.68 10.89
C ASP A 260 42.95 78.64 10.59
N GLY A 261 42.07 78.43 11.57
CA GLY A 261 41.00 77.46 11.48
C GLY A 261 39.91 77.93 10.53
N SER A 262 39.48 77.03 9.65
CA SER A 262 38.11 76.87 9.15
C SER A 262 37.94 75.46 8.61
#